data_AF-A0A945JJ63-F1
#
_entry.id   AF-A0A945JJ63-F1
#
_cell.length_a   1.000
_cell.length_b   1.000
_cell.length_c   1.000
_cell.angle_alpha   90.00
_cell.angle_beta   90.00
_cell.angle_gamma   90.00
#
_symmetry.space_group_name_H-M   'P 1'
#
loop_
_entity.id
_entity.type
_entity.pdbx_description
1 polymer ?
#
loop_
_entity_poly.entity_id
_entity_poly.type
_entity_poly.pdbx_seq_one_letter_code
_entity_poly.pdbx_strand_id
1 'polypeptide(L)'
;MPRVLTDAQQKQYRQDGFVSPLDCIAADEAAAFLRKIEDYEAKVGEDVSKTIRVRAVLAFKWLIDLSRHPQIAGALQDAIGPNVLLFLSGVWSKRPGTDTFVSWHQDGAYNPFDRNDGATAWIGLTESTPEKGNIRAIPGSHKAIIPHVETFDKDNILSRGQSVPDVDTSQAVDMPLSAGQFSLHHELLVHGSAPNMTSERRLGISFACVPTEAKPLSGPDTGVLIAGENLPGHWVLNKEPAFDLDPVGMAELAAVQKAYRDPDSTKLITEVIG
;
A
#
# COMPACT_ATOMS: atom_id res chain seq x y z
N MET A 1 21.61 9.67 0.60
CA MET A 1 20.80 10.80 1.12
C MET A 1 20.89 10.79 2.64
N PRO A 2 20.66 11.91 3.35
CA PRO A 2 20.52 11.89 4.80
C PRO A 2 19.34 10.99 5.21
N ARG A 3 19.46 10.30 6.36
CA ARG A 3 18.39 9.46 6.91
C ARG A 3 17.15 10.31 7.22
N VAL A 4 15.98 9.77 6.90
CA VAL A 4 14.66 10.37 7.16
C VAL A 4 14.14 9.92 8.52
N LEU A 5 14.24 8.62 8.83
CA LEU A 5 13.82 8.07 10.10
C LEU A 5 14.89 8.32 11.17
N THR A 6 14.47 8.89 12.31
CA THR A 6 15.32 8.99 13.50
C THR A 6 15.71 7.60 14.01
N ASP A 7 16.77 7.51 14.81
CA ASP A 7 17.19 6.24 15.41
C ASP A 7 16.08 5.62 16.29
N ALA A 8 15.27 6.46 16.94
CA ALA A 8 14.10 6.02 17.71
C ALA A 8 13.01 5.42 16.81
N GLN A 9 12.68 6.06 15.68
CA GLN A 9 11.70 5.56 14.71
C GLN A 9 12.17 4.27 14.04
N GLN A 10 13.45 4.15 13.68
CA GLN A 10 14.01 2.90 13.16
C GLN A 10 13.93 1.77 14.20
N LYS A 11 14.18 2.08 15.48
CA LYS A 11 14.03 1.11 16.57
C LYS A 11 12.56 0.68 16.71
N GLN A 12 11.63 1.62 16.69
CA GLN A 12 10.19 1.35 16.71
C GLN A 12 9.78 0.47 15.53
N TYR A 13 10.19 0.80 14.30
CA TYR A 13 9.89 0.00 13.11
C TYR A 13 10.34 -1.45 13.28
N ARG A 14 11.56 -1.69 13.76
CA ARG A 14 12.06 -3.05 14.01
C ARG A 14 11.29 -3.79 15.11
N GLN A 15 10.91 -3.09 16.19
CA GLN A 15 10.26 -3.70 17.36
C GLN A 15 8.78 -3.97 17.12
N ASP A 16 8.08 -3.01 16.53
CA ASP A 16 6.63 -2.92 16.45
C ASP A 16 6.09 -3.10 15.03
N GLY A 17 6.95 -2.98 14.01
CA GLY A 17 6.60 -3.22 12.61
C GLY A 17 6.00 -2.00 11.89
N PHE A 18 5.93 -0.83 12.54
CA PHE A 18 5.44 0.39 11.91
C PHE A 18 6.04 1.68 12.51
N VAL A 19 5.90 2.78 11.77
CA VAL A 19 6.11 4.16 12.22
C VAL A 19 4.97 5.02 11.68
N SER A 20 4.32 5.79 12.55
CA SER A 20 3.24 6.70 12.18
C SER A 20 3.01 7.74 13.29
N PRO A 21 2.63 8.99 12.97
CA PRO A 21 2.64 9.60 11.64
C PRO A 21 4.05 10.03 11.20
N LEU A 22 4.25 10.20 9.89
CA LEU A 22 5.41 10.84 9.27
C LEU A 22 4.94 11.97 8.34
N ASP A 23 5.59 13.13 8.41
CA ASP A 23 5.29 14.26 7.52
C ASP A 23 5.85 14.01 6.12
N CYS A 24 5.11 14.37 5.07
CA CYS A 24 5.56 14.22 3.68
C CYS A 24 5.29 15.45 2.84
N ILE A 25 4.02 15.73 2.53
CA ILE A 25 3.60 16.87 1.71
C ILE A 25 2.68 17.79 2.52
N ALA A 26 2.55 19.04 2.08
CA ALA A 26 1.62 19.99 2.69
C ALA A 26 0.16 19.62 2.38
N ALA A 27 -0.77 20.08 3.23
CA ALA A 27 -2.19 19.74 3.10
C ALA A 27 -2.83 20.28 1.81
N ASP A 28 -2.35 21.41 1.28
CA ASP A 28 -2.79 21.99 0.01
C ASP A 28 -2.32 21.18 -1.21
N GLU A 29 -1.12 20.62 -1.14
CA GLU A 29 -0.60 19.67 -2.12
C GLU A 29 -1.38 18.34 -2.09
N ALA A 30 -1.65 17.80 -0.90
CA ALA A 30 -2.52 16.63 -0.74
C ALA A 30 -3.92 16.88 -1.33
N ALA A 31 -4.50 18.07 -1.08
CA ALA A 31 -5.77 18.47 -1.67
C ALA A 31 -5.69 18.63 -3.21
N ALA A 32 -4.54 19.01 -3.77
CA ALA A 32 -4.34 19.06 -5.21
C ALA A 32 -4.34 17.67 -5.86
N PHE A 33 -3.70 16.68 -5.21
CA PHE A 33 -3.77 15.28 -5.65
C PHE A 33 -5.17 14.70 -5.49
N LEU A 34 -5.88 15.04 -4.41
CA LEU A 34 -7.29 14.65 -4.25
C LEU A 34 -8.16 15.16 -5.40
N ARG A 35 -8.02 16.44 -5.80
CA ARG A 35 -8.75 16.99 -6.95
C ARG A 35 -8.47 16.25 -8.25
N LYS A 36 -7.22 15.84 -8.50
CA LYS A 36 -6.88 15.02 -9.69
C LYS A 36 -7.63 13.68 -9.71
N ILE A 37 -7.83 13.06 -8.55
CA ILE A 37 -8.62 11.84 -8.42
C ILE A 37 -10.10 12.14 -8.67
N GLU A 38 -10.63 13.21 -8.08
CA GLU A 38 -12.04 13.61 -8.26
C GLU A 38 -12.36 13.97 -9.71
N ASP A 39 -11.47 14.68 -10.40
CA ASP A 39 -11.58 14.99 -11.84
C ASP A 39 -11.60 13.72 -12.69
N TYR A 40 -10.77 12.73 -12.34
CA TYR A 40 -10.76 11.43 -13.00
C TYR A 40 -12.07 10.66 -12.76
N GLU A 41 -12.56 10.60 -11.52
CA GLU A 41 -13.83 9.97 -11.17
C GLU A 41 -15.00 10.63 -11.91
N ALA A 42 -15.02 11.96 -12.01
CA ALA A 42 -16.04 12.69 -12.75
C ALA A 42 -16.02 12.36 -14.25
N LYS A 43 -14.82 12.20 -14.84
CA LYS A 43 -14.66 11.83 -16.25
C LYS A 43 -15.09 10.39 -16.54
N VAL A 44 -14.82 9.47 -15.63
CA VAL A 44 -15.11 8.03 -15.82
C VAL A 44 -16.51 7.65 -15.32
N GLY A 45 -17.09 8.43 -14.41
CA GLY A 45 -18.40 8.17 -13.83
C GLY A 45 -18.42 7.03 -12.81
N GLU A 46 -17.27 6.69 -12.22
CA GLU A 46 -17.13 5.59 -11.24
C GLU A 46 -16.02 5.91 -10.23
N ASP A 47 -16.11 5.30 -9.04
CA ASP A 47 -15.11 5.45 -7.98
C ASP A 47 -13.73 4.93 -8.42
N VAL A 48 -12.68 5.69 -8.10
CA VAL A 48 -11.29 5.36 -8.45
C VAL A 48 -10.86 3.99 -7.92
N SER A 49 -11.40 3.57 -6.76
CA SER A 49 -11.10 2.27 -6.14
C SER A 49 -11.73 1.08 -6.87
N LYS A 50 -12.56 1.31 -7.90
CA LYS A 50 -13.08 0.25 -8.77
C LYS A 50 -12.41 0.22 -10.14
N THR A 51 -11.80 1.32 -10.55
CA THR A 51 -11.22 1.50 -11.89
C THR A 51 -9.69 1.39 -11.86
N ILE A 52 -9.02 1.99 -10.88
CA ILE A 52 -7.56 2.06 -10.78
C ILE A 52 -7.09 1.72 -9.35
N ARG A 53 -7.64 0.66 -8.74
CA ARG A 53 -7.25 0.24 -7.39
C ARG A 53 -5.88 -0.40 -7.31
N VAL A 54 -5.56 -1.29 -8.24
CA VAL A 54 -4.32 -2.07 -8.24
C VAL A 54 -3.39 -1.46 -9.27
N ARG A 55 -2.13 -1.22 -8.86
CA ARG A 55 -1.05 -0.67 -9.71
C ARG A 55 -1.36 0.72 -10.25
N ALA A 56 -2.02 1.53 -9.42
CA ALA A 56 -2.42 2.89 -9.74
C ALA A 56 -1.30 3.80 -10.29
N VAL A 57 -0.04 3.56 -9.90
CA VAL A 57 1.12 4.29 -10.42
C VAL A 57 1.27 4.21 -11.94
N LEU A 58 0.74 3.17 -12.60
CA LEU A 58 0.79 3.06 -14.06
C LEU A 58 -0.20 4.01 -14.75
N ALA A 59 -1.24 4.47 -14.05
CA ALA A 59 -2.19 5.44 -14.61
C ALA A 59 -1.75 6.88 -14.42
N PHE A 60 -1.06 7.21 -13.33
CA PHE A 60 -0.78 8.61 -13.00
C PHE A 60 0.69 8.83 -12.74
N LYS A 61 1.29 9.76 -13.50
CA LYS A 61 2.69 10.14 -13.33
C LYS A 61 2.92 10.75 -11.95
N TRP A 62 1.96 11.54 -11.44
CA TRP A 62 2.10 12.14 -10.12
C TRP A 62 2.19 11.11 -8.98
N LEU A 63 1.63 9.90 -9.14
CA LEU A 63 1.77 8.84 -8.13
C LEU A 63 3.18 8.27 -8.09
N ILE A 64 3.87 8.18 -9.24
CA ILE A 64 5.29 7.80 -9.31
C ILE A 64 6.17 8.90 -8.72
N ASP A 65 5.88 10.15 -9.04
CA ASP A 65 6.63 11.28 -8.50
C ASP A 65 6.47 11.37 -6.96
N LEU A 66 5.25 11.11 -6.46
CA LEU A 66 4.96 11.06 -5.03
C LEU A 66 5.62 9.87 -4.32
N SER A 67 5.63 8.67 -4.92
CA SER A 67 6.32 7.51 -4.31
C SER A 67 7.84 7.73 -4.22
N ARG A 68 8.40 8.55 -5.12
CA ARG A 68 9.80 9.00 -5.12
C ARG A 68 10.06 10.25 -4.28
N HIS A 69 9.04 10.81 -3.62
CA HIS A 69 9.22 11.97 -2.76
C HIS A 69 10.28 11.66 -1.68
N PRO A 70 11.23 12.57 -1.37
CA PRO A 70 12.36 12.27 -0.49
C PRO A 70 11.96 11.71 0.88
N GLN A 71 10.82 12.14 1.43
CA GLN A 71 10.30 11.62 2.70
C GLN A 71 9.84 10.16 2.59
N ILE A 72 9.09 9.80 1.54
CA ILE A 72 8.61 8.43 1.33
C ILE A 72 9.77 7.52 0.92
N ALA A 73 10.49 7.88 -0.12
CA ALA A 73 11.61 7.09 -0.63
C ALA A 73 12.72 6.92 0.42
N GLY A 74 13.05 7.99 1.16
CA GLY A 74 14.05 7.92 2.23
C GLY A 74 13.60 7.09 3.43
N ALA A 75 12.33 7.19 3.85
CA ALA A 75 11.81 6.35 4.94
C ALA A 75 11.76 4.86 4.54
N LEU A 76 11.41 4.57 3.28
CA LEU A 76 11.52 3.21 2.73
C LEU A 76 12.97 2.74 2.72
N GLN A 77 13.92 3.58 2.25
CA GLN A 77 15.34 3.22 2.26
C GLN A 77 15.89 2.92 3.66
N ASP A 78 15.48 3.70 4.65
CA ASP A 78 15.86 3.49 6.06
C ASP A 78 15.25 2.20 6.66
N ALA A 79 14.09 1.76 6.15
CA ALA A 79 13.38 0.59 6.66
C ALA A 79 13.81 -0.72 5.98
N ILE A 80 13.94 -0.74 4.65
CA ILE A 80 14.14 -1.97 3.86
C ILE A 80 15.46 -2.01 3.10
N GLY A 81 16.29 -0.97 3.19
CA GLY A 81 17.61 -0.90 2.56
C GLY A 81 17.66 0.03 1.34
N PRO A 82 18.85 0.23 0.76
CA PRO A 82 19.12 1.35 -0.15
C PRO A 82 18.42 1.25 -1.51
N ASN A 83 18.02 0.05 -1.93
CA ASN A 83 17.39 -0.21 -3.22
C ASN A 83 15.92 -0.55 -3.01
N VAL A 84 15.03 0.31 -3.48
CA VAL A 84 13.59 0.20 -3.19
C VAL A 84 12.83 0.06 -4.49
N LEU A 85 12.08 -1.03 -4.61
CA LEU A 85 11.20 -1.29 -5.73
C LEU A 85 9.74 -1.28 -5.28
N LEU A 86 8.92 -0.50 -5.98
CA LEU A 86 7.47 -0.49 -5.83
C LEU A 86 6.86 -1.57 -6.73
N PHE A 87 6.34 -2.63 -6.13
CA PHE A 87 5.69 -3.73 -6.85
C PHE A 87 4.16 -3.62 -6.83
N LEU A 88 3.57 -2.92 -5.85
CA LEU A 88 2.12 -2.74 -5.79
C LEU A 88 1.78 -1.36 -5.24
N SER A 89 0.86 -0.67 -5.91
CA SER A 89 0.28 0.56 -5.39
C SER A 89 -1.24 0.47 -5.40
N GLY A 90 -1.90 1.19 -4.50
CA GLY A 90 -3.35 1.27 -4.56
C GLY A 90 -3.98 2.52 -4.00
N VAL A 91 -5.18 2.82 -4.52
CA VAL A 91 -6.03 3.92 -4.07
C VAL A 91 -7.14 3.36 -3.19
N TRP A 92 -7.15 3.78 -1.94
CA TRP A 92 -8.06 3.29 -0.90
C TRP A 92 -9.05 4.38 -0.53
N SER A 93 -10.32 4.16 -0.83
CA SER A 93 -11.40 5.11 -0.60
C SER A 93 -12.44 4.51 0.32
N LYS A 94 -12.75 5.19 1.43
CA LYS A 94 -13.92 4.93 2.26
C LYS A 94 -14.87 6.11 2.17
N ARG A 95 -15.99 5.91 1.49
CA ARG A 95 -17.02 6.94 1.35
C ARG A 95 -17.80 7.13 2.66
N PRO A 96 -18.39 8.32 2.86
CA PRO A 96 -19.26 8.57 4.01
C PRO A 96 -20.35 7.51 4.17
N GLY A 97 -20.56 7.04 5.40
CA GLY A 97 -21.69 6.17 5.75
C GLY A 97 -21.72 4.81 5.06
N THR A 98 -20.57 4.29 4.62
CA THR A 98 -20.47 2.92 4.10
C THR A 98 -19.93 1.97 5.16
N ASP A 99 -20.44 0.74 5.19
CA ASP A 99 -19.96 -0.34 6.07
C ASP A 99 -18.61 -0.94 5.61
N THR A 100 -17.96 -0.32 4.62
CA THR A 100 -16.76 -0.89 4.00
C THR A 100 -15.55 -0.92 4.93
N PHE A 101 -14.96 -2.09 5.09
CA PHE A 101 -13.85 -2.33 6.01
C PHE A 101 -12.67 -3.03 5.32
N VAL A 102 -11.55 -3.09 6.03
CA VAL A 102 -10.42 -3.94 5.68
C VAL A 102 -10.21 -4.85 6.88
N SER A 103 -10.36 -6.16 6.70
CA SER A 103 -10.11 -7.16 7.73
C SER A 103 -8.67 -7.09 8.24
N TRP A 104 -8.44 -7.64 9.43
CA TRP A 104 -7.09 -7.84 9.92
C TRP A 104 -6.33 -8.79 8.99
N HIS A 105 -5.19 -8.37 8.44
CA HIS A 105 -4.43 -9.14 7.46
C HIS A 105 -2.95 -8.79 7.49
N GLN A 106 -2.15 -9.55 6.75
CA GLN A 106 -0.74 -9.28 6.48
C GLN A 106 -0.61 -9.16 4.95
N ASP A 107 -0.02 -8.08 4.45
CA ASP A 107 0.15 -7.84 3.02
C ASP A 107 1.02 -8.93 2.37
N GLY A 108 2.12 -9.29 3.04
CA GLY A 108 3.12 -10.26 2.54
C GLY A 108 2.60 -11.69 2.44
N ALA A 109 1.49 -12.04 3.11
CA ALA A 109 0.94 -13.40 3.06
C ALA A 109 0.38 -13.78 1.66
N TYR A 110 0.05 -12.78 0.84
CA TYR A 110 -0.52 -12.93 -0.50
C TYR A 110 0.41 -12.44 -1.61
N ASN A 111 1.60 -11.96 -1.25
CA ASN A 111 2.62 -11.51 -2.19
C ASN A 111 3.92 -12.27 -1.87
N PRO A 112 4.00 -13.57 -2.20
CA PRO A 112 5.10 -14.39 -1.73
C PRO A 112 6.39 -14.04 -2.45
N PHE A 113 7.37 -13.59 -1.68
CA PHE A 113 8.75 -13.38 -2.08
C PHE A 113 9.66 -14.40 -1.38
N ASP A 114 10.90 -14.54 -1.87
CA ASP A 114 11.94 -15.37 -1.23
C ASP A 114 12.43 -14.81 0.13
N ARG A 115 11.85 -13.70 0.57
CA ARG A 115 12.14 -12.97 1.81
C ARG A 115 10.93 -12.15 2.25
N ASN A 116 10.89 -11.78 3.52
CA ASN A 116 9.81 -10.96 4.09
C ASN A 116 10.40 -9.69 4.73
N ASP A 117 10.98 -8.83 3.92
CA ASP A 117 11.63 -7.57 4.33
C ASP A 117 11.05 -6.34 3.60
N GLY A 118 9.86 -6.46 3.03
CA GLY A 118 9.10 -5.40 2.39
C GLY A 118 8.37 -4.46 3.36
N ALA A 119 7.98 -3.29 2.84
CA ALA A 119 7.27 -2.27 3.58
C ALA A 119 6.26 -1.53 2.69
N THR A 120 5.14 -1.12 3.31
CA THR A 120 4.13 -0.26 2.69
C THR A 120 4.20 1.13 3.29
N ALA A 121 4.36 2.14 2.44
CA ALA A 121 4.08 3.52 2.79
C ALA A 121 2.62 3.84 2.44
N TRP A 122 1.81 4.27 3.42
CA TRP A 122 0.41 4.66 3.21
C TRP A 122 0.24 6.15 3.50
N ILE A 123 -0.03 6.95 2.46
CA ILE A 123 -0.21 8.41 2.57
C ILE A 123 -1.68 8.79 2.52
N GLY A 124 -2.13 9.62 3.47
CA GLY A 124 -3.49 10.17 3.46
C GLY A 124 -3.57 11.40 2.56
N LEU A 125 -4.45 11.38 1.54
CA LEU A 125 -4.80 12.60 0.79
C LEU A 125 -5.91 13.39 1.50
N THR A 126 -6.65 12.71 2.37
CA THR A 126 -7.56 13.32 3.35
C THR A 126 -7.08 12.98 4.75
N GLU A 127 -7.65 13.65 5.75
CA GLU A 127 -7.53 13.23 7.14
C GLU A 127 -8.07 11.79 7.33
N SER A 128 -7.40 11.03 8.20
CA SER A 128 -7.70 9.65 8.54
C SER A 128 -7.70 9.51 10.06
N THR A 129 -8.86 9.69 10.69
CA THR A 129 -9.09 9.51 12.14
C THR A 129 -9.71 8.13 12.44
N PRO A 130 -9.81 7.70 13.72
CA PRO A 130 -10.52 6.49 14.10
C PRO A 130 -11.96 6.42 13.56
N GLU A 131 -12.70 7.53 13.61
CA GLU A 131 -14.10 7.61 13.15
C GLU A 131 -14.21 7.51 11.62
N LYS A 132 -13.15 7.91 10.91
CA LYS A 132 -13.02 7.80 9.45
C LYS A 132 -12.46 6.44 9.00
N GLY A 133 -12.21 5.53 9.93
CA GLY A 133 -11.66 4.22 9.63
C GLY A 133 -10.18 4.26 9.28
N ASN A 134 -9.37 4.87 10.15
CA ASN A 134 -7.90 4.83 10.06
C ASN A 134 -7.36 3.39 10.03
N ILE A 135 -6.08 3.25 9.66
CA ILE A 135 -5.41 1.97 9.81
C ILE A 135 -5.13 1.75 11.30
N ARG A 136 -5.38 0.54 11.76
CA ARG A 136 -4.99 0.04 13.08
C ARG A 136 -4.07 -1.14 12.90
N ALA A 137 -3.09 -1.30 13.78
CA ALA A 137 -2.08 -2.36 13.69
C ALA A 137 -1.89 -3.07 15.03
N ILE A 138 -1.46 -4.33 14.98
CA ILE A 138 -1.02 -5.10 16.15
C ILE A 138 0.50 -5.00 16.26
N PRO A 139 1.06 -4.23 17.22
CA PRO A 139 2.50 -4.03 17.33
C PRO A 139 3.27 -5.35 17.47
N GLY A 140 4.34 -5.51 16.69
CA GLY A 140 5.25 -6.65 16.77
C GLY A 140 4.75 -7.93 16.10
N SER A 141 3.53 -7.92 15.53
CA SER A 141 2.94 -9.06 14.83
C SER A 141 3.66 -9.43 13.53
N HIS A 142 4.49 -8.53 12.99
CA HIS A 142 5.31 -8.76 11.78
C HIS A 142 6.42 -9.80 11.93
N LYS A 143 6.68 -10.27 13.15
CA LYS A 143 7.74 -11.25 13.46
C LYS A 143 7.40 -12.67 13.04
N ALA A 144 6.17 -12.93 12.62
CA ALA A 144 5.73 -14.24 12.14
C ALA A 144 4.69 -14.06 11.03
N ILE A 145 4.67 -15.00 10.10
CA ILE A 145 3.53 -15.19 9.20
C ILE A 145 2.45 -15.91 10.00
N ILE A 146 1.21 -15.41 9.92
CA ILE A 146 0.05 -15.97 10.60
C ILE A 146 -0.87 -16.57 9.54
N PRO A 147 -1.50 -17.74 9.76
CA PRO A 147 -2.45 -18.30 8.80
C PRO A 147 -3.62 -17.37 8.49
N HIS A 148 -3.95 -17.21 7.21
CA HIS A 148 -5.11 -16.45 6.75
C HIS A 148 -6.26 -17.37 6.32
N VAL A 149 -7.46 -16.82 6.35
CA VAL A 149 -8.65 -17.37 5.70
C VAL A 149 -9.19 -16.36 4.68
N GLU A 150 -9.78 -16.86 3.60
CA GLU A 150 -10.49 -16.03 2.62
C GLU A 150 -11.99 -16.02 2.94
N THR A 151 -12.55 -14.86 3.24
CA THR A 151 -13.96 -14.73 3.65
C THR A 151 -14.90 -14.27 2.55
N PHE A 152 -14.37 -13.61 1.50
CA PHE A 152 -15.14 -13.01 0.41
C PHE A 152 -16.30 -12.10 0.87
N ASP A 153 -16.17 -11.46 2.03
CA ASP A 153 -17.17 -10.53 2.55
C ASP A 153 -17.38 -9.35 1.58
N LYS A 154 -18.63 -9.06 1.24
CA LYS A 154 -19.00 -8.02 0.27
C LYS A 154 -18.62 -6.60 0.71
N ASP A 155 -18.51 -6.36 2.01
CA ASP A 155 -18.17 -5.06 2.58
C ASP A 155 -16.66 -4.95 2.84
N ASN A 156 -15.91 -6.05 2.69
CA ASN A 156 -14.46 -6.01 2.74
C ASN A 156 -13.89 -5.50 1.42
N ILE A 157 -13.06 -4.46 1.49
CA ILE A 157 -12.46 -3.84 0.31
C ILE A 157 -11.36 -4.75 -0.29
N LEU A 158 -10.81 -5.68 0.50
CA LEU A 158 -9.91 -6.71 0.01
C LEU A 158 -10.71 -7.76 -0.77
N SER A 159 -10.33 -8.01 -2.02
CA SER A 159 -11.16 -8.81 -2.96
C SER A 159 -11.44 -10.25 -2.55
N ARG A 160 -10.61 -10.84 -1.68
CA ARG A 160 -10.84 -12.21 -1.15
C ARG A 160 -11.21 -12.22 0.32
N GLY A 161 -11.35 -11.04 0.93
CA GLY A 161 -11.58 -10.91 2.37
C GLY A 161 -10.47 -11.55 3.22
N GLN A 162 -9.22 -11.42 2.78
CA GLN A 162 -8.04 -11.98 3.43
C GLN A 162 -8.03 -11.62 4.93
N SER A 163 -8.11 -12.62 5.81
CA SER A 163 -8.34 -12.37 7.24
C SER A 163 -7.45 -13.26 8.09
N VAL A 164 -6.75 -12.65 9.05
CA VAL A 164 -6.18 -13.35 10.20
C VAL A 164 -7.32 -13.58 11.21
N PRO A 165 -7.67 -14.83 11.54
CA PRO A 165 -8.69 -15.11 12.53
C PRO A 165 -8.20 -14.76 13.95
N ASP A 166 -9.15 -14.53 14.86
CA ASP A 166 -8.91 -14.42 16.31
C ASP A 166 -7.88 -13.37 16.75
N VAL A 167 -7.76 -12.27 16.00
CA VAL A 167 -6.91 -11.14 16.38
C VAL A 167 -7.43 -10.48 17.65
N ASP A 168 -6.60 -10.41 18.68
CA ASP A 168 -6.89 -9.65 19.91
C ASP A 168 -6.80 -8.14 19.65
N THR A 169 -7.92 -7.57 19.25
CA THR A 169 -8.03 -6.13 18.92
C THR A 169 -7.84 -5.20 20.13
N SER A 170 -7.78 -5.71 21.36
CA SER A 170 -7.44 -4.89 22.53
C SER A 170 -5.98 -4.42 22.51
N GLN A 171 -5.12 -5.11 21.74
CA GLN A 171 -3.72 -4.75 21.54
C GLN A 171 -3.52 -3.83 20.33
N ALA A 172 -4.59 -3.49 19.60
CA ALA A 172 -4.49 -2.69 18.40
C ALA A 172 -4.19 -1.22 18.72
N VAL A 173 -3.22 -0.68 17.98
CA VAL A 173 -2.83 0.73 18.02
C VAL A 173 -3.34 1.43 16.77
N ASP A 174 -3.97 2.59 16.98
CA ASP A 174 -4.45 3.48 15.93
C ASP A 174 -3.31 4.25 15.25
N MET A 175 -3.36 4.35 13.92
CA MET A 175 -2.42 5.13 13.11
C MET A 175 -3.16 6.28 12.41
N PRO A 176 -3.61 7.31 13.14
CA PRO A 176 -4.27 8.46 12.55
C PRO A 176 -3.28 9.31 11.73
N LEU A 177 -3.77 9.93 10.66
CA LEU A 177 -2.96 10.79 9.79
C LEU A 177 -3.72 12.07 9.44
N SER A 178 -3.04 13.21 9.50
CA SER A 178 -3.49 14.42 8.80
C SER A 178 -3.25 14.30 7.29
N ALA A 179 -3.97 15.08 6.48
CA ALA A 179 -3.76 15.09 5.04
C ALA A 179 -2.31 15.49 4.70
N GLY A 180 -1.65 14.69 3.87
CA GLY A 180 -0.24 14.85 3.48
C GLY A 180 0.76 14.10 4.38
N GLN A 181 0.31 13.54 5.51
CA GLN A 181 1.11 12.61 6.33
C GLN A 181 0.97 11.17 5.83
N PHE A 182 1.97 10.35 6.16
CA PHE A 182 1.97 8.92 5.85
C PHE A 182 2.35 8.06 7.06
N SER A 183 1.95 6.79 7.00
CA SER A 183 2.47 5.73 7.86
C SER A 183 3.39 4.82 7.06
N LEU A 184 4.32 4.17 7.74
CA LEU A 184 5.16 3.13 7.18
C LEU A 184 4.96 1.86 7.98
N HIS A 185 4.63 0.74 7.33
CA HIS A 185 4.46 -0.55 8.01
C HIS A 185 5.13 -1.70 7.25
N HIS A 186 5.59 -2.69 8.01
CA HIS A 186 6.18 -3.92 7.48
C HIS A 186 5.11 -4.77 6.78
N GLU A 187 5.47 -5.48 5.71
CA GLU A 187 4.49 -6.27 4.93
C GLU A 187 3.80 -7.38 5.74
N LEU A 188 4.47 -7.88 6.78
CA LEU A 188 3.91 -8.86 7.73
C LEU A 188 3.19 -8.23 8.92
N LEU A 189 3.06 -6.91 9.03
CA LEU A 189 2.33 -6.34 10.15
C LEU A 189 0.84 -6.66 10.04
N VAL A 190 0.26 -7.25 11.09
CA VAL A 190 -1.19 -7.44 11.16
C VAL A 190 -1.86 -6.09 11.30
N HIS A 191 -2.64 -5.71 10.30
CA HIS A 191 -3.32 -4.42 10.27
C HIS A 191 -4.70 -4.53 9.58
N GLY A 192 -5.56 -3.56 9.86
CA GLY A 192 -6.93 -3.48 9.34
C GLY A 192 -7.49 -2.07 9.45
N SER A 193 -8.72 -1.87 8.99
CA SER A 193 -9.41 -0.58 9.17
C SER A 193 -10.92 -0.74 9.28
N ALA A 194 -11.50 -0.10 10.30
CA ALA A 194 -12.94 -0.08 10.56
C ALA A 194 -13.71 0.77 9.52
N PRO A 195 -15.04 0.63 9.40
CA PRO A 195 -15.86 1.48 8.52
C PRO A 195 -15.70 2.98 8.76
N ASN A 196 -16.06 3.79 7.75
CA ASN A 196 -16.10 5.25 7.87
C ASN A 196 -17.48 5.69 8.34
N MET A 197 -17.56 6.14 9.60
CA MET A 197 -18.80 6.54 10.27
C MET A 197 -19.12 8.03 10.12
N THR A 198 -18.33 8.76 9.33
CA THR A 198 -18.45 10.22 9.19
C THR A 198 -19.17 10.63 7.89
N SER A 199 -19.41 11.94 7.74
CA SER A 199 -19.94 12.56 6.51
C SER A 199 -18.85 12.89 5.48
N GLU A 200 -17.57 12.63 5.78
CA GLU A 200 -16.44 13.00 4.94
C GLU A 200 -15.73 11.77 4.38
N ARG A 201 -15.25 11.85 3.14
CA ARG A 201 -14.51 10.75 2.51
C ARG A 201 -13.14 10.61 3.16
N ARG A 202 -12.69 9.36 3.35
CA ARG A 202 -11.31 9.03 3.70
C ARG A 202 -10.62 8.40 2.49
N LEU A 203 -9.58 9.05 1.99
CA LEU A 203 -8.83 8.59 0.83
C LEU A 203 -7.32 8.60 1.10
N GLY A 204 -6.67 7.49 0.79
CA GLY A 204 -5.21 7.38 0.85
C GLY A 204 -4.64 6.46 -0.21
N ILE A 205 -3.32 6.52 -0.35
CA ILE A 205 -2.55 5.80 -1.36
C ILE A 205 -1.57 4.88 -0.65
N SER A 206 -1.52 3.61 -1.05
CA SER A 206 -0.47 2.68 -0.62
C SER A 206 0.61 2.54 -1.68
N PHE A 207 1.86 2.49 -1.22
CA PHE A 207 3.05 2.12 -1.99
C PHE A 207 3.71 0.93 -1.28
N ALA A 208 3.40 -0.29 -1.73
CA ALA A 208 3.98 -1.52 -1.21
C ALA A 208 5.27 -1.84 -1.97
N CYS A 209 6.37 -1.83 -1.23
CA CYS A 209 7.72 -1.89 -1.75
C CYS A 209 8.50 -3.05 -1.14
N VAL A 210 9.48 -3.52 -1.89
CA VAL A 210 10.46 -4.53 -1.48
C VAL A 210 11.86 -4.08 -1.85
N PRO A 211 12.91 -4.67 -1.24
CA PRO A 211 14.27 -4.52 -1.72
C PRO A 211 14.38 -5.03 -3.16
N THR A 212 15.26 -4.46 -3.99
CA THR A 212 15.43 -4.93 -5.38
C THR A 212 16.04 -6.34 -5.46
N GLU A 213 16.59 -6.83 -4.34
CA GLU A 213 17.07 -8.20 -4.16
C GLU A 213 15.93 -9.23 -4.03
N ALA A 214 14.72 -8.81 -3.63
CA ALA A 214 13.59 -9.71 -3.46
C ALA A 214 13.19 -10.36 -4.79
N LYS A 215 12.82 -11.64 -4.75
CA LYS A 215 12.38 -12.40 -5.90
C LYS A 215 10.93 -12.85 -5.71
N PRO A 216 10.01 -12.49 -6.61
CA PRO A 216 8.67 -13.03 -6.61
C PRO A 216 8.74 -14.56 -6.75
N LEU A 217 8.08 -15.28 -5.84
CA LEU A 217 7.94 -16.74 -5.94
C LEU A 217 6.73 -17.14 -6.78
N SER A 218 5.80 -16.21 -6.99
CA SER A 218 4.66 -16.34 -7.89
C SER A 218 4.24 -14.97 -8.44
N GLY A 219 3.52 -14.95 -9.56
CA GLY A 219 3.02 -13.72 -10.17
C GLY A 219 4.06 -12.98 -11.02
N PRO A 220 3.73 -11.77 -11.51
CA PRO A 220 4.60 -10.99 -12.38
C PRO A 220 5.77 -10.36 -11.62
N ASP A 221 6.95 -10.38 -12.23
CA ASP A 221 8.22 -9.84 -11.73
C ASP A 221 8.46 -8.38 -12.16
N THR A 222 7.39 -7.57 -12.20
CA THR A 222 7.48 -6.19 -12.65
C THR A 222 7.30 -5.17 -11.54
N GLY A 223 8.03 -4.06 -11.61
CA GLY A 223 7.86 -2.95 -10.66
C GLY A 223 8.44 -1.63 -11.14
N VAL A 224 8.26 -0.59 -10.34
CA VAL A 224 8.82 0.74 -10.57
C VAL A 224 9.97 0.95 -9.57
N LEU A 225 11.16 1.31 -10.06
CA LEU A 225 12.29 1.63 -9.19
C LEU A 225 12.03 2.97 -8.48
N ILE A 226 11.97 2.96 -7.15
CA ILE A 226 11.71 4.16 -6.35
C ILE A 226 13.00 4.83 -5.89
N ALA A 227 13.98 4.03 -5.47
CA ALA A 227 15.27 4.54 -5.01
C ALA A 227 16.39 3.51 -5.21
N GLY A 228 17.63 3.99 -5.30
CA GLY A 228 18.80 3.13 -5.48
C GLY A 228 18.91 2.55 -6.88
N GLU A 229 19.32 1.29 -6.96
CA GLU A 229 19.62 0.59 -8.22
C GLU A 229 18.74 -0.65 -8.40
N ASN A 230 18.28 -0.88 -9.63
CA ASN A 230 17.67 -2.17 -9.98
C ASN A 230 18.77 -3.21 -10.24
N LEU A 231 18.91 -4.17 -9.34
CA LEU A 231 19.92 -5.21 -9.46
C LEU A 231 19.61 -6.14 -10.65
N PRO A 232 20.62 -6.55 -11.43
CA PRO A 232 20.39 -7.40 -12.60
C PRO A 232 19.69 -8.72 -12.26
N GLY A 233 18.61 -9.03 -12.98
CA GLY A 233 17.98 -10.36 -12.97
C GLY A 233 16.90 -10.61 -11.91
N HIS A 234 16.44 -9.57 -11.20
CA HIS A 234 15.38 -9.69 -10.19
C HIS A 234 14.03 -9.11 -10.64
N TRP A 235 14.04 -7.96 -11.32
CA TRP A 235 12.82 -7.24 -11.69
C TRP A 235 12.87 -6.64 -13.10
N VAL A 236 11.77 -6.80 -13.83
CA VAL A 236 11.50 -6.09 -15.09
C VAL A 236 10.85 -4.75 -14.77
N LEU A 237 11.53 -3.64 -15.07
CA LEU A 237 10.97 -2.33 -14.79
C LEU A 237 9.80 -2.01 -15.72
N ASN A 238 8.70 -1.53 -15.14
CA ASN A 238 7.55 -1.07 -15.89
C ASN A 238 7.90 0.16 -16.74
N LYS A 239 7.18 0.35 -17.84
CA LYS A 239 7.28 1.60 -18.57
C LYS A 239 6.47 2.67 -17.85
N GLU A 240 7.18 3.67 -17.34
CA GLU A 240 6.53 4.75 -16.60
C GLU A 240 5.66 5.62 -17.53
N PRO A 241 4.45 6.00 -17.10
CA PRO A 241 3.63 6.96 -17.83
C PRO A 241 4.36 8.29 -17.98
N ALA A 242 4.41 8.80 -19.22
CA ALA A 242 5.04 10.09 -19.49
C ALA A 242 4.25 11.28 -18.90
N PHE A 243 2.95 11.10 -18.72
CA PHE A 243 2.01 12.06 -18.14
C PHE A 243 0.79 11.32 -17.56
N ASP A 244 -0.05 12.02 -16.81
CA ASP A 244 -1.26 11.43 -16.24
C ASP A 244 -2.18 10.86 -17.33
N LEU A 245 -2.57 9.60 -17.17
CA LEU A 245 -3.39 8.81 -18.10
C LEU A 245 -2.75 8.58 -19.47
N ASP A 246 -1.41 8.50 -19.52
CA ASP A 246 -0.66 8.07 -20.71
C ASP A 246 -1.23 6.75 -21.27
N PRO A 247 -1.62 6.68 -22.57
CA PRO A 247 -2.14 5.46 -23.19
C PRO A 247 -1.25 4.22 -22.98
N VAL A 248 0.07 4.39 -22.90
CA VAL A 248 0.98 3.26 -22.68
C VAL A 248 0.84 2.73 -21.25
N GLY A 249 0.89 3.61 -20.25
CA GLY A 249 0.70 3.24 -18.85
C GLY A 249 -0.69 2.68 -18.59
N MET A 250 -1.73 3.23 -19.24
CA MET A 250 -3.10 2.71 -19.16
C MET A 250 -3.25 1.32 -19.78
N ALA A 251 -2.56 1.04 -20.89
CA ALA A 251 -2.55 -0.29 -21.51
C ALA A 251 -1.86 -1.32 -20.60
N GLU A 252 -0.73 -0.94 -19.99
CA GLU A 252 -0.02 -1.78 -19.02
C GLU A 252 -0.87 -2.04 -17.77
N LEU A 253 -1.51 -1.00 -17.24
CA LEU A 253 -2.45 -1.11 -16.13
C LEU A 253 -3.59 -2.10 -16.44
N ALA A 254 -4.20 -1.98 -17.62
CA ALA A 254 -5.29 -2.88 -18.02
C ALA A 254 -4.81 -4.34 -18.12
N ALA A 255 -3.60 -4.58 -18.63
CA ALA A 255 -3.00 -5.91 -18.68
C ALA A 255 -2.76 -6.47 -17.26
N VAL A 256 -2.20 -5.67 -16.36
CA VAL A 256 -1.91 -6.09 -14.98
C VAL A 256 -3.20 -6.32 -14.19
N GLN A 257 -4.21 -5.46 -14.32
CA GLN A 257 -5.50 -5.65 -13.65
C GLN A 257 -6.24 -6.89 -14.15
N LYS A 258 -6.12 -7.23 -15.43
CA LYS A 258 -6.65 -8.48 -15.97
C LYS A 258 -5.95 -9.68 -15.34
N ALA A 259 -4.62 -9.65 -15.21
CA ALA A 259 -3.85 -10.71 -14.56
C ALA A 259 -4.17 -10.83 -13.06
N TYR A 260 -4.32 -9.72 -12.34
CA TYR A 260 -4.61 -9.71 -10.90
C TYR A 260 -6.00 -10.28 -10.55
N ARG A 261 -6.94 -10.28 -11.51
CA ARG A 261 -8.26 -10.92 -11.35
C ARG A 261 -8.22 -12.42 -11.57
N ASP A 262 -7.09 -12.96 -12.04
CA ASP A 262 -6.88 -14.40 -12.18
C ASP A 262 -6.62 -15.02 -10.80
N PRO A 263 -7.47 -15.95 -10.32
CA PRO A 263 -7.28 -16.60 -9.04
C PRO A 263 -5.94 -17.32 -8.90
N ASP A 264 -5.36 -17.80 -10.01
CA ASP A 264 -4.09 -18.53 -10.02
C ASP A 264 -2.86 -17.62 -9.87
N SER A 265 -3.04 -16.31 -10.02
CA SER A 265 -1.96 -15.31 -9.93
C SER A 265 -1.57 -14.93 -8.51
N THR A 266 -2.45 -15.15 -7.52
CA THR A 266 -2.25 -14.80 -6.12
C THR A 266 -2.33 -16.06 -5.27
N LYS A 267 -1.18 -16.59 -4.86
CA LYS A 267 -1.08 -17.78 -3.98
C LYS A 267 -0.68 -17.36 -2.58
N LEU A 268 -1.15 -18.11 -1.59
CA LEU A 268 -0.70 -17.93 -0.21
C LEU A 268 0.77 -18.34 -0.09
N ILE A 269 1.54 -17.64 0.74
CA ILE A 269 2.94 -18.00 1.00
C ILE A 269 3.11 -19.45 1.47
N THR A 270 2.14 -19.98 2.21
CA THR A 270 2.10 -21.39 2.66
C THR A 270 1.94 -22.38 1.52
N GLU A 271 1.28 -21.99 0.42
CA GLU A 271 1.12 -22.84 -0.77
C GLU A 271 2.37 -22.84 -1.66
N VAL A 272 3.24 -21.85 -1.48
CA VAL A 272 4.42 -21.65 -2.31
C VAL A 272 5.66 -22.30 -1.68
N ILE A 273 5.81 -22.22 -0.35
CA ILE A 273 7.06 -22.59 0.32
C ILE A 273 7.12 -24.06 0.78
N GLY A 274 5.98 -24.77 0.89
CA GLY A 274 5.94 -26.23 1.10
C GLY A 274 6.35 -26.71 2.50
#